data_AF-A0A329QLC8-F1
#
_entry.id   AF-A0A329QLC8-F1
#
_cell.length_a   1.000
_cell.length_b   1.000
_cell.length_c   1.000
_cell.angle_alpha   90.00
_cell.angle_beta   90.00
_cell.angle_gamma   90.00
#
_symmetry.space_group_name_H-M   'P 1'
#
loop_
_entity.id
_entity.type
_entity.pdbx_description
1 polymer ?
#
loop_
_entity_poly.entity_id
_entity_poly.type
_entity_poly.pdbx_seq_one_letter_code
_entity_poly.pdbx_strand_id
1 'polypeptide(L)'
;MDALALKQKLQQIDSANLSAHEVEHPYELALHMMQHIGSPDPVLRDELIYVTFATWIGQGVFSEEQLSHLLHMALDDQHLFHGIGEQGTDSVFTRTFSVLLLPPILSVDRQRPFLKKEEIEVIHHRLTTYLEREKDVRGYVDDKGWAHAPAHAADAVEDLAQSPYMKQVALRELLHALTVKITESSVVYIHDEDQRIAHAVVTILRRNLLEQNDISSWIDSLNPNDKTEGKSLLEISQMSLNVRVFLQTLYLAIRTEDVEPFPAVRSFILQALEKK
;
A
#
# COMPACT_ATOMS: atom_id res chain seq x y z
N MET A 1 -21.91 7.96 -14.98
CA MET A 1 -21.26 8.99 -15.82
C MET A 1 -20.13 8.33 -16.58
N ASP A 2 -19.90 8.68 -17.85
CA ASP A 2 -18.71 8.20 -18.57
C ASP A 2 -17.43 8.91 -18.09
N ALA A 3 -16.26 8.40 -18.50
CA ALA A 3 -14.96 8.90 -18.03
C ALA A 3 -14.71 10.36 -18.42
N LEU A 4 -15.13 10.79 -19.62
CA LEU A 4 -14.90 12.14 -20.11
C LEU A 4 -15.75 13.16 -19.34
N ALA A 5 -17.03 12.85 -19.14
CA ALA A 5 -17.93 13.68 -18.36
C ALA A 5 -17.47 13.76 -16.90
N LEU A 6 -16.97 12.66 -16.32
CA LEU A 6 -16.41 12.66 -14.97
C LEU A 6 -15.17 13.55 -14.89
N LYS A 7 -14.23 13.42 -15.84
CA LYS A 7 -13.03 14.25 -15.92
C LYS A 7 -13.37 15.73 -15.96
N GLN A 8 -14.28 16.13 -16.85
CA GLN A 8 -14.71 17.52 -16.99
C GLN A 8 -15.35 18.04 -15.69
N LYS A 9 -16.18 17.24 -15.02
CA LYS A 9 -16.81 17.62 -13.75
C LYS A 9 -15.78 17.81 -12.64
N LEU A 10 -14.81 16.90 -12.51
CA LEU A 10 -13.74 17.03 -11.50
C LEU A 10 -12.84 18.24 -11.77
N GLN A 11 -12.49 18.51 -13.04
CA GLN A 11 -11.73 19.70 -13.43
C GLN A 11 -12.48 21.01 -13.11
N GLN A 12 -13.81 21.02 -13.26
CA GLN A 12 -14.62 22.19 -12.87
C GLN A 12 -14.60 22.41 -11.36
N ILE A 13 -14.70 21.35 -10.56
CA ILE A 13 -14.62 21.41 -9.10
C ILE A 13 -13.26 21.97 -8.66
N ASP A 14 -12.18 21.43 -9.22
CA ASP A 14 -10.81 21.82 -8.92
C ASP A 14 -10.53 23.29 -9.32
N SER A 15 -10.81 23.65 -10.57
CA SER A 15 -10.58 25.01 -11.09
C SER A 15 -11.39 26.10 -10.39
N ALA A 16 -12.58 25.78 -9.90
CA ALA A 16 -13.41 26.70 -9.14
C ALA A 16 -13.04 26.77 -7.65
N ASN A 17 -12.07 25.96 -7.19
CA ASN A 17 -11.73 25.80 -5.76
C ASN A 17 -12.98 25.53 -4.90
N LEU A 18 -13.94 24.77 -5.45
CA LEU A 18 -15.18 24.50 -4.73
C LEU A 18 -14.87 23.68 -3.48
N SER A 19 -15.42 24.12 -2.36
CA SER A 19 -15.51 23.27 -1.17
C SER A 19 -16.31 22.03 -1.52
N ALA A 20 -15.94 20.89 -0.95
CA ALA A 20 -16.73 19.67 -1.11
C ALA A 20 -18.19 19.82 -0.63
N HIS A 21 -18.47 20.79 0.25
CA HIS A 21 -19.83 21.13 0.68
C HIS A 21 -20.66 21.89 -0.38
N GLU A 22 -20.01 22.45 -1.40
CA GLU A 22 -20.65 23.13 -2.52
C GLU A 22 -20.96 22.16 -3.68
N VAL A 23 -20.44 20.93 -3.61
CA VAL A 23 -20.74 19.89 -4.59
C VAL A 23 -22.05 19.21 -4.24
N GLU A 24 -23.00 19.27 -5.16
CA GLU A 24 -24.27 18.56 -5.04
C GLU A 24 -24.05 17.04 -5.15
N HIS A 25 -24.56 16.29 -4.17
CA HIS A 25 -24.46 14.83 -4.05
C HIS A 25 -23.01 14.29 -4.18
N PRO A 26 -22.08 14.68 -3.28
CA PRO A 26 -20.66 14.31 -3.39
C PRO A 26 -20.44 12.79 -3.35
N TYR A 27 -21.31 12.07 -2.63
CA TYR A 27 -21.24 10.62 -2.56
C TYR A 27 -21.58 9.93 -3.89
N GLU A 28 -22.57 10.42 -4.64
CA GLU A 28 -22.89 9.87 -5.96
C GLU A 28 -21.74 10.08 -6.95
N LEU A 29 -21.04 11.22 -6.85
CA LEU A 29 -19.84 11.47 -7.64
C LEU A 29 -18.71 10.51 -7.25
N ALA A 30 -18.53 10.23 -5.95
CA ALA A 30 -17.57 9.27 -5.46
C ALA A 30 -17.82 7.84 -5.99
N LEU A 31 -19.08 7.43 -6.14
CA LEU A 31 -19.42 6.15 -6.76
C LEU A 31 -19.02 6.11 -8.25
N HIS A 32 -19.14 7.22 -8.97
CA HIS A 32 -18.59 7.32 -10.34
C HIS A 32 -17.06 7.32 -10.35
N MET A 33 -16.42 7.95 -9.38
CA MET A 33 -14.96 7.89 -9.23
C MET A 33 -14.48 6.46 -8.98
N MET A 34 -15.17 5.68 -8.15
CA MET A 34 -14.87 4.25 -7.96
C MET A 34 -14.94 3.47 -9.29
N GLN A 35 -15.95 3.73 -10.13
CA GLN A 35 -16.08 3.06 -11.43
C GLN A 35 -14.91 3.34 -12.38
N HIS A 36 -14.22 4.47 -12.21
CA HIS A 36 -13.11 4.91 -13.06
C HIS A 36 -11.77 4.96 -12.30
N ILE A 37 -11.69 4.34 -11.12
CA ILE A 37 -10.53 4.41 -10.21
C ILE A 37 -9.25 3.85 -10.85
N GLY A 38 -9.39 2.97 -11.84
CA GLY A 38 -8.30 2.39 -12.62
C GLY A 38 -8.15 2.95 -14.04
N SER A 39 -8.63 4.17 -14.31
CA SER A 39 -8.53 4.77 -15.65
C SER A 39 -7.09 4.78 -16.19
N PRO A 40 -6.84 4.41 -17.45
CA PRO A 40 -5.52 4.56 -18.09
C PRO A 40 -5.10 6.02 -18.31
N ASP A 41 -6.04 6.98 -18.20
CA ASP A 41 -5.76 8.42 -18.26
C ASP A 41 -5.23 8.90 -16.91
N PRO A 42 -3.92 9.23 -16.78
CA PRO A 42 -3.30 9.59 -15.52
C PRO A 42 -3.84 10.89 -14.93
N VAL A 43 -4.33 11.81 -15.77
CA VAL A 43 -4.94 13.05 -15.28
C VAL A 43 -6.26 12.73 -14.59
N LEU A 44 -7.08 11.85 -15.18
CA LEU A 44 -8.32 11.44 -14.53
C LEU A 44 -8.06 10.65 -13.25
N ARG A 45 -7.12 9.72 -13.28
CA ARG A 45 -6.87 8.79 -12.18
C ARG A 45 -6.11 9.43 -11.02
N ASP A 46 -4.94 9.99 -11.29
CA ASP A 46 -3.97 10.42 -10.29
C ASP A 46 -4.30 11.85 -9.82
N GLU A 47 -4.43 12.78 -10.76
CA GLU A 47 -4.58 14.21 -10.47
C GLU A 47 -6.00 14.58 -10.03
N LEU A 48 -7.02 13.85 -10.50
CA LEU A 48 -8.41 14.17 -10.22
C LEU A 48 -9.04 13.18 -9.24
N ILE A 49 -9.21 11.91 -9.61
CA ILE A 49 -9.92 10.93 -8.77
C ILE A 49 -9.23 10.74 -7.43
N TYR A 50 -7.95 10.40 -7.41
CA TYR A 50 -7.25 10.12 -6.16
C TYR A 50 -7.13 11.36 -5.27
N VAL A 51 -6.73 12.51 -5.83
CA VAL A 51 -6.65 13.77 -5.07
C VAL A 51 -8.01 14.17 -4.49
N THR A 52 -9.09 14.01 -5.26
CA THR A 52 -10.45 14.29 -4.77
C THR A 52 -10.82 13.36 -3.62
N PHE A 53 -10.58 12.05 -3.74
CA PHE A 53 -10.82 11.10 -2.65
C PHE A 53 -10.04 11.47 -1.38
N ALA A 54 -8.72 11.65 -1.51
CA ALA A 54 -7.86 11.98 -0.38
C ALA A 54 -8.30 13.27 0.32
N THR A 55 -8.64 14.30 -0.46
CA THR A 55 -9.11 15.59 0.05
C THR A 55 -10.47 15.45 0.74
N TRP A 56 -11.45 14.85 0.10
CA TRP A 56 -12.83 14.78 0.61
C TRP A 56 -12.95 13.85 1.83
N ILE A 57 -12.22 12.73 1.84
CA ILE A 57 -12.13 11.87 3.02
C ILE A 57 -11.52 12.64 4.19
N GLY A 58 -10.38 13.33 3.97
CA GLY A 58 -9.72 14.13 5.00
C GLY A 58 -10.55 15.30 5.52
N GLN A 59 -11.41 15.89 4.67
CA GLN A 59 -12.34 16.95 5.05
C GLN A 59 -13.63 16.44 5.72
N GLY A 60 -13.82 15.14 5.86
CA GLY A 60 -15.00 14.56 6.50
C GLY A 60 -16.29 14.72 5.69
N VAL A 61 -16.18 14.76 4.36
CA VAL A 61 -17.32 14.93 3.43
C VAL A 61 -18.27 13.74 3.49
N PHE A 62 -17.73 12.54 3.71
CA PHE A 62 -18.47 11.30 3.73
C PHE A 62 -18.86 10.89 5.15
N SER A 63 -20.05 10.32 5.30
CA SER A 63 -20.45 9.65 6.54
C SER A 63 -19.66 8.36 6.77
N GLU A 64 -19.67 7.84 7.99
CA GLU A 64 -19.03 6.56 8.33
C GLU A 64 -19.59 5.39 7.51
N GLU A 65 -20.91 5.38 7.27
CA GLU A 65 -21.57 4.40 6.41
C GLU A 65 -21.08 4.48 4.96
N GLN A 66 -20.91 5.70 4.43
CA GLN A 66 -20.40 5.93 3.09
C GLN A 66 -18.93 5.51 2.95
N LEU A 67 -18.11 5.81 3.96
CA LEU A 67 -16.71 5.37 4.01
C LEU A 67 -16.60 3.85 4.09
N SER A 68 -17.41 3.20 4.94
CA SER A 68 -17.46 1.73 5.01
C SER A 68 -17.89 1.13 3.67
N HIS A 69 -18.86 1.73 2.96
CA HIS A 69 -19.24 1.25 1.63
C HIS A 69 -18.12 1.42 0.59
N LEU A 70 -17.46 2.59 0.53
CA LEU A 70 -16.32 2.81 -0.37
C LEU A 70 -15.17 1.85 -0.10
N LEU A 71 -14.87 1.58 1.18
CA LEU A 71 -13.88 0.60 1.61
C LEU A 71 -14.24 -0.81 1.12
N HIS A 72 -15.50 -1.23 1.28
CA HIS A 72 -15.96 -2.53 0.80
C HIS A 72 -15.86 -2.66 -0.73
N MET A 73 -16.17 -1.60 -1.48
CA MET A 73 -15.96 -1.58 -2.93
C MET A 73 -14.48 -1.73 -3.27
N ALA A 74 -13.61 -0.94 -2.63
CA ALA A 74 -12.16 -1.00 -2.88
C ALA A 74 -11.55 -2.39 -2.61
N LEU A 75 -12.12 -3.17 -1.68
CA LEU A 75 -11.64 -4.51 -1.31
C LEU A 75 -12.24 -5.65 -2.15
N ASP A 76 -13.24 -5.37 -2.98
CA ASP A 76 -13.98 -6.40 -3.71
C ASP A 76 -13.19 -7.01 -4.87
N ASP A 77 -13.78 -8.02 -5.51
CA ASP A 77 -13.13 -8.77 -6.58
C ASP A 77 -13.10 -7.99 -7.93
N GLN A 78 -13.93 -6.97 -8.07
CA GLN A 78 -13.97 -6.07 -9.23
C GLN A 78 -12.96 -4.92 -9.12
N HIS A 79 -12.38 -4.71 -7.93
CA HIS A 79 -11.42 -3.66 -7.61
C HIS A 79 -10.06 -4.22 -7.20
N LEU A 80 -9.91 -4.64 -5.93
CA LEU A 80 -8.65 -5.16 -5.38
C LEU A 80 -8.09 -6.35 -6.16
N PHE A 81 -8.98 -7.25 -6.61
CA PHE A 81 -8.58 -8.47 -7.33
C PHE A 81 -8.90 -8.44 -8.83
N HIS A 82 -9.19 -7.25 -9.38
CA HIS A 82 -9.47 -7.08 -10.80
C HIS A 82 -8.29 -7.56 -11.67
N GLY A 83 -8.46 -8.69 -12.36
CA GLY A 83 -7.38 -9.28 -13.18
C GLY A 83 -6.14 -9.68 -12.37
N ILE A 84 -6.27 -10.00 -11.07
CA ILE A 84 -5.13 -10.29 -10.20
C ILE A 84 -4.19 -11.36 -10.80
N GLY A 85 -2.90 -11.04 -10.83
CA GLY A 85 -1.85 -11.90 -11.40
C GLY A 85 -1.52 -11.59 -12.87
N GLU A 86 -2.33 -10.80 -13.56
CA GLU A 86 -1.94 -10.21 -14.86
C GLU A 86 -0.77 -9.24 -14.68
N GLN A 87 0.09 -9.17 -15.70
CA GLN A 87 1.24 -8.28 -15.78
C GLN A 87 1.22 -7.53 -17.10
N GLY A 88 1.59 -6.25 -17.08
CA GLY A 88 1.72 -5.45 -18.31
C GLY A 88 0.40 -4.90 -18.86
N THR A 89 -0.74 -5.27 -18.27
CA THR A 89 -2.08 -4.80 -18.65
C THR A 89 -2.49 -3.57 -17.83
N ASP A 90 -3.58 -2.91 -18.23
CA ASP A 90 -4.10 -1.74 -17.52
C ASP A 90 -4.91 -2.12 -16.26
N SER A 91 -5.17 -3.42 -16.05
CA SER A 91 -5.89 -3.92 -14.86
C SER A 91 -5.15 -3.59 -13.56
N VAL A 92 -3.83 -3.39 -13.62
CA VAL A 92 -3.01 -2.95 -12.47
C VAL A 92 -3.50 -1.63 -11.88
N PHE A 93 -3.98 -0.68 -12.69
CA PHE A 93 -4.39 0.63 -12.19
C PHE A 93 -5.62 0.51 -11.28
N THR A 94 -6.59 -0.34 -11.64
CA THR A 94 -7.76 -0.60 -10.78
C THR A 94 -7.31 -1.17 -9.44
N ARG A 95 -6.47 -2.22 -9.44
CA ARG A 95 -6.05 -2.88 -8.19
C ARG A 95 -5.28 -1.92 -7.29
N THR A 96 -4.29 -1.23 -7.86
CA THR A 96 -3.35 -0.40 -7.09
C THR A 96 -3.97 0.87 -6.54
N PHE A 97 -4.89 1.52 -7.27
CA PHE A 97 -5.60 2.69 -6.75
C PHE A 97 -6.72 2.31 -5.78
N SER A 98 -7.28 1.10 -5.90
CA SER A 98 -8.21 0.57 -4.89
C SER A 98 -7.49 0.35 -3.56
N VAL A 99 -6.27 -0.21 -3.58
CA VAL A 99 -5.43 -0.34 -2.38
C VAL A 99 -5.04 1.03 -1.81
N LEU A 100 -4.69 1.98 -2.67
CA LEU A 100 -4.32 3.34 -2.25
C LEU A 100 -5.47 4.14 -1.62
N LEU A 101 -6.72 3.69 -1.77
CA LEU A 101 -7.88 4.29 -1.10
C LEU A 101 -8.02 3.86 0.37
N LEU A 102 -7.40 2.76 0.78
CA LEU A 102 -7.47 2.27 2.18
C LEU A 102 -6.85 3.26 3.18
N PRO A 103 -5.61 3.76 3.00
CA PRO A 103 -4.96 4.68 3.93
C PRO A 103 -5.81 5.86 4.41
N PRO A 104 -6.41 6.71 3.54
CA PRO A 104 -7.20 7.84 4.01
C PRO A 104 -8.44 7.41 4.81
N ILE A 105 -9.08 6.29 4.44
CA ILE A 105 -10.24 5.76 5.18
C ILE A 105 -9.84 5.25 6.57
N LEU A 106 -8.75 4.47 6.63
CA LEU A 106 -8.19 3.95 7.88
C LEU A 106 -7.70 5.08 8.79
N SER A 107 -7.17 6.17 8.22
CA SER A 107 -6.80 7.36 8.97
C SER A 107 -8.01 8.04 9.64
N VAL A 108 -9.15 8.11 8.93
CA VAL A 108 -10.40 8.60 9.54
C VAL A 108 -10.85 7.66 10.66
N ASP A 109 -10.82 6.34 10.45
CA ASP A 109 -11.18 5.37 11.50
C ASP A 109 -10.30 5.50 12.76
N ARG A 110 -9.00 5.76 12.61
CA ARG A 110 -8.13 6.00 13.77
C ARG A 110 -8.51 7.25 14.57
N GLN A 111 -8.98 8.29 13.89
CA GLN A 111 -9.38 9.55 14.53
C GLN A 111 -10.80 9.47 15.10
N ARG A 112 -11.70 8.81 14.39
CA ARG A 112 -13.11 8.61 14.72
C ARG A 112 -13.47 7.16 14.40
N PRO A 113 -13.32 6.23 15.36
CA PRO A 113 -13.54 4.81 15.13
C PRO A 113 -14.96 4.48 14.68
N PHE A 114 -15.08 3.82 13.53
CA PHE A 114 -16.35 3.36 12.97
C PHE A 114 -16.28 1.92 12.42
N LEU A 115 -15.07 1.42 12.13
CA LEU A 115 -14.84 0.05 11.68
C LEU A 115 -14.81 -0.91 12.87
N LYS A 116 -15.51 -2.04 12.71
CA LYS A 116 -15.49 -3.12 13.69
C LYS A 116 -14.26 -4.00 13.53
N LYS A 117 -13.98 -4.81 14.56
CA LYS A 117 -12.88 -5.78 14.54
C LYS A 117 -12.96 -6.71 13.33
N GLU A 118 -14.16 -7.19 13.01
CA GLU A 118 -14.41 -8.11 11.89
C GLU A 118 -14.09 -7.46 10.54
N GLU A 119 -14.38 -6.16 10.38
CA GLU A 119 -14.04 -5.40 9.17
C GLU A 119 -12.51 -5.25 9.05
N ILE A 120 -11.79 -4.94 10.14
CA ILE A 120 -10.32 -4.88 10.14
C ILE A 120 -9.70 -6.25 9.81
N GLU A 121 -10.25 -7.34 10.32
CA GLU A 121 -9.80 -8.69 9.99
C GLU A 121 -9.99 -9.02 8.50
N VAL A 122 -11.09 -8.56 7.89
CA VAL A 122 -11.33 -8.68 6.44
C VAL A 122 -10.31 -7.88 5.65
N ILE A 123 -10.05 -6.62 6.00
CA ILE A 123 -9.05 -5.78 5.34
C ILE A 123 -7.67 -6.45 5.40
N HIS A 124 -7.29 -6.94 6.59
CA HIS A 124 -6.04 -7.64 6.79
C HIS A 124 -5.90 -8.86 5.87
N HIS A 125 -6.91 -9.75 5.85
CA HIS A 125 -6.86 -10.94 5.01
C HIS A 125 -6.81 -10.62 3.51
N ARG A 126 -7.60 -9.64 3.08
CA ARG A 126 -7.65 -9.20 1.68
C ARG A 126 -6.31 -8.58 1.24
N LEU A 127 -5.72 -7.72 2.08
CA LEU A 127 -4.46 -7.03 1.78
C LEU A 127 -3.25 -7.98 1.76
N THR A 128 -3.15 -8.93 2.70
CA THR A 128 -2.09 -9.95 2.66
C THR A 128 -2.21 -10.83 1.43
N THR A 129 -3.44 -11.26 1.10
CA THR A 129 -3.73 -12.00 -0.14
C THR A 129 -3.33 -11.21 -1.39
N TYR A 130 -3.61 -9.90 -1.41
CA TYR A 130 -3.20 -9.02 -2.51
C TYR A 130 -1.68 -8.96 -2.67
N LEU A 131 -0.94 -8.73 -1.57
CA LEU A 131 0.52 -8.69 -1.58
C LEU A 131 1.14 -10.00 -2.14
N GLU A 132 0.59 -11.15 -1.77
CA GLU A 132 1.08 -12.45 -2.25
C GLU A 132 0.79 -12.69 -3.74
N ARG A 133 -0.42 -12.33 -4.18
CA ARG A 133 -0.94 -12.67 -5.51
C ARG A 133 -0.59 -11.66 -6.59
N GLU A 134 -0.40 -10.38 -6.24
CA GLU A 134 -0.03 -9.35 -7.21
C GLU A 134 1.33 -9.66 -7.82
N LYS A 135 1.40 -9.63 -9.15
CA LYS A 135 2.62 -9.89 -9.93
C LYS A 135 3.05 -8.69 -10.74
N ASP A 136 2.17 -7.71 -10.98
CA ASP A 136 2.55 -6.47 -11.64
C ASP A 136 3.15 -5.51 -10.62
N VAL A 137 4.47 -5.34 -10.71
CA VAL A 137 5.28 -4.52 -9.79
C VAL A 137 5.85 -3.29 -10.48
N ARG A 138 5.31 -2.90 -11.64
CA ARG A 138 5.74 -1.69 -12.35
C ARG A 138 5.51 -0.45 -11.48
N GLY A 139 6.49 0.44 -11.43
CA GLY A 139 6.37 1.71 -10.72
C GLY A 139 5.62 2.75 -11.55
N TYR A 140 6.29 3.32 -12.56
CA TYR A 140 5.72 4.26 -13.52
C TYR A 140 5.56 3.61 -14.90
N VAL A 141 4.44 3.87 -15.58
CA VAL A 141 4.17 3.43 -16.96
C VAL A 141 4.11 4.67 -17.85
N ASP A 142 4.96 4.69 -18.88
CA ASP A 142 5.00 5.78 -19.85
C ASP A 142 3.60 6.04 -20.43
N ASP A 143 3.27 7.33 -20.55
CA ASP A 143 1.96 7.87 -21.00
C ASP A 143 0.74 7.51 -20.12
N LYS A 144 0.90 6.64 -19.11
CA LYS A 144 -0.20 6.16 -18.26
C LYS A 144 -0.05 6.47 -16.78
N GLY A 145 1.12 6.93 -16.32
CA GLY A 145 1.35 7.37 -14.94
C GLY A 145 1.69 6.23 -13.97
N TRP A 146 1.37 6.41 -12.69
CA TRP A 146 1.75 5.47 -11.63
C TRP A 146 0.93 4.16 -11.68
N ALA A 147 1.61 3.01 -11.63
CA ALA A 147 1.01 1.73 -11.27
C ALA A 147 1.32 1.41 -9.81
N HIS A 148 2.61 1.37 -9.43
CA HIS A 148 3.07 1.49 -8.04
C HIS A 148 2.49 0.48 -7.03
N ALA A 149 2.21 -0.75 -7.46
CA ALA A 149 1.59 -1.75 -6.61
C ALA A 149 2.29 -2.00 -5.26
N PRO A 150 3.62 -2.19 -5.20
CA PRO A 150 4.31 -2.41 -3.93
C PRO A 150 4.21 -1.20 -2.99
N ALA A 151 4.31 0.00 -3.56
CA ALA A 151 4.29 1.25 -2.83
C ALA A 151 2.89 1.57 -2.24
N HIS A 152 1.83 1.43 -3.04
CA HIS A 152 0.46 1.65 -2.57
C HIS A 152 0.05 0.61 -1.53
N ALA A 153 0.48 -0.64 -1.70
CA ALA A 153 0.26 -1.69 -0.70
C ALA A 153 1.00 -1.40 0.60
N ALA A 154 2.22 -0.87 0.55
CA ALA A 154 2.98 -0.51 1.74
C ALA A 154 2.23 0.56 2.57
N ASP A 155 1.68 1.60 1.94
CA ASP A 155 0.88 2.60 2.65
C ASP A 155 -0.35 1.98 3.31
N ALA A 156 -1.07 1.11 2.60
CA ALA A 156 -2.22 0.41 3.17
C ALA A 156 -1.81 -0.46 4.38
N VAL A 157 -0.65 -1.12 4.32
CA VAL A 157 -0.10 -1.88 5.44
C VAL A 157 0.28 -0.95 6.60
N GLU A 158 0.91 0.19 6.32
CA GLU A 158 1.28 1.17 7.34
C GLU A 158 0.06 1.68 8.12
N ASP A 159 -1.00 2.09 7.42
CA ASP A 159 -2.22 2.58 8.05
C ASP A 159 -2.99 1.48 8.79
N LEU A 160 -3.06 0.27 8.21
CA LEU A 160 -3.73 -0.87 8.84
C LEU A 160 -3.02 -1.32 10.11
N ALA A 161 -1.68 -1.38 10.08
CA ALA A 161 -0.84 -1.82 11.19
C ALA A 161 -1.00 -0.94 12.44
N GLN A 162 -1.58 0.25 12.33
CA GLN A 162 -1.87 1.14 13.46
C GLN A 162 -3.18 0.80 14.19
N SER A 163 -4.07 0.00 13.58
CA SER A 163 -5.35 -0.36 14.20
C SER A 163 -5.15 -1.11 15.54
N PRO A 164 -5.93 -0.80 16.59
CA PRO A 164 -5.83 -1.49 17.87
C PRO A 164 -6.23 -2.98 17.77
N TYR A 165 -6.95 -3.37 16.71
CA TYR A 165 -7.32 -4.76 16.44
C TYR A 165 -6.18 -5.57 15.82
N MET A 166 -5.14 -4.92 15.28
CA MET A 166 -3.92 -5.60 14.81
C MET A 166 -3.06 -6.00 16.00
N LYS A 167 -3.06 -7.31 16.29
CA LYS A 167 -2.26 -7.95 17.35
C LYS A 167 -1.05 -8.66 16.75
N GLN A 168 -0.19 -9.21 17.62
CA GLN A 168 1.09 -9.84 17.26
C GLN A 168 1.01 -10.75 16.03
N VAL A 169 0.05 -11.69 15.98
CA VAL A 169 -0.08 -12.64 14.85
C VAL A 169 -0.34 -11.92 13.53
N ALA A 170 -1.29 -10.99 13.51
CA ALA A 170 -1.64 -10.24 12.30
C ALA A 170 -0.52 -9.28 11.86
N LEU A 171 0.19 -8.67 12.81
CA LEU A 171 1.37 -7.84 12.51
C LEU A 171 2.52 -8.67 11.90
N ARG A 172 2.73 -9.90 12.38
CA ARG A 172 3.70 -10.84 11.80
C ARG A 172 3.30 -11.26 10.39
N GLU A 173 2.01 -11.53 10.17
CA GLU A 173 1.47 -11.87 8.83
C GLU A 173 1.67 -10.72 7.84
N LEU A 174 1.47 -9.47 8.26
CA LEU A 174 1.79 -8.29 7.44
C LEU A 174 3.28 -8.21 7.08
N LEU A 175 4.20 -8.43 8.04
CA LEU A 175 5.64 -8.46 7.74
C LEU A 175 5.99 -9.55 6.72
N HIS A 176 5.40 -10.74 6.87
CA HIS A 176 5.62 -11.86 5.94
C HIS A 176 5.06 -11.56 4.55
N ALA A 177 3.90 -10.90 4.46
CA ALA A 177 3.34 -10.47 3.18
C ALA A 177 4.22 -9.43 2.48
N LEU A 178 4.80 -8.47 3.24
CA LEU A 178 5.76 -7.50 2.70
C LEU A 178 7.05 -8.16 2.19
N THR A 179 7.49 -9.28 2.78
CA THR A 179 8.66 -10.03 2.29
C THR A 179 8.54 -10.36 0.80
N VAL A 180 7.34 -10.69 0.31
CA VAL A 180 7.10 -10.97 -1.11
C VAL A 180 7.54 -9.80 -1.99
N LYS A 181 7.26 -8.56 -1.57
CA LYS A 181 7.62 -7.36 -2.32
C LYS A 181 9.08 -6.96 -2.12
N ILE A 182 9.61 -7.12 -0.91
CA ILE A 182 11.02 -6.83 -0.61
C ILE A 182 11.95 -7.76 -1.41
N THR A 183 11.56 -9.03 -1.59
CA THR A 183 12.33 -10.04 -2.34
C THR A 183 11.90 -10.16 -3.79
N GLU A 184 11.23 -9.15 -4.34
CA GLU A 184 10.87 -9.11 -5.75
C GLU A 184 12.13 -9.20 -6.63
N SER A 185 12.05 -10.01 -7.69
CA SER A 185 13.20 -10.38 -8.50
C SER A 185 13.07 -9.99 -9.97
N SER A 186 11.88 -9.63 -10.44
CA SER A 186 11.63 -9.26 -11.84
C SER A 186 12.12 -7.85 -12.19
N VAL A 187 12.14 -6.93 -11.22
CA VAL A 187 12.53 -5.52 -11.40
C VAL A 187 13.38 -5.03 -10.23
N VAL A 188 14.10 -3.93 -10.45
CA VAL A 188 14.70 -3.14 -9.37
C VAL A 188 13.77 -1.98 -9.07
N TYR A 189 13.52 -1.71 -7.79
CA TYR A 189 12.75 -0.55 -7.36
C TYR A 189 13.56 0.74 -7.49
N ILE A 190 12.95 1.77 -8.07
CA ILE A 190 13.59 3.06 -8.38
C ILE A 190 12.66 4.26 -8.14
N HIS A 191 11.47 4.05 -7.57
CA HIS A 191 10.43 5.06 -7.37
C HIS A 191 9.96 5.11 -5.90
N ASP A 192 10.91 4.99 -4.97
CA ASP A 192 10.69 5.02 -3.52
C ASP A 192 9.84 3.86 -2.96
N GLU A 193 9.71 2.75 -3.70
CA GLU A 193 9.02 1.57 -3.18
C GLU A 193 9.70 1.03 -1.91
N ASP A 194 11.03 1.06 -1.85
CA ASP A 194 11.80 0.64 -0.67
C ASP A 194 11.55 1.54 0.54
N GLN A 195 11.44 2.86 0.34
CA GLN A 195 11.16 3.81 1.40
C GLN A 195 9.75 3.63 1.97
N ARG A 196 8.73 3.47 1.12
CA ARG A 196 7.35 3.26 1.56
C ARG A 196 7.19 1.93 2.29
N ILE A 197 7.81 0.86 1.80
CA ILE A 197 7.85 -0.42 2.53
C ILE A 197 8.58 -0.27 3.87
N ALA A 198 9.67 0.49 3.93
CA ALA A 198 10.37 0.74 5.19
C ALA A 198 9.49 1.47 6.22
N HIS A 199 8.72 2.48 5.81
CA HIS A 199 7.78 3.16 6.71
C HIS A 199 6.72 2.20 7.27
N ALA A 200 6.13 1.34 6.43
CA ALA A 200 5.19 0.31 6.88
C ALA A 200 5.81 -0.63 7.92
N VAL A 201 7.04 -1.11 7.67
CA VAL A 201 7.77 -1.97 8.62
C VAL A 201 8.09 -1.23 9.91
N VAL A 202 8.53 0.03 9.85
CA VAL A 202 8.79 0.84 11.04
C VAL A 202 7.51 0.98 11.88
N THR A 203 6.37 1.24 11.25
CA THR A 203 5.09 1.34 11.92
C THR A 203 4.67 0.02 12.59
N ILE A 204 4.87 -1.12 11.92
CA ILE A 204 4.65 -2.44 12.53
C ILE A 204 5.57 -2.65 13.75
N LEU A 205 6.86 -2.40 13.62
CA LEU A 205 7.84 -2.60 14.70
C LEU A 205 7.59 -1.67 15.89
N ARG A 206 7.17 -0.43 15.62
CA ARG A 206 6.82 0.57 16.64
C ARG A 206 5.64 0.14 17.51
N ARG A 207 4.77 -0.76 17.02
CA ARG A 207 3.72 -1.37 17.86
C ARG A 207 4.30 -2.13 19.05
N ASN A 208 5.56 -2.55 18.97
CA ASN A 208 6.28 -3.27 20.03
C ASN A 208 5.50 -4.47 20.58
N LEU A 209 4.82 -5.19 19.69
CA LEU A 209 4.06 -6.42 20.00
C LEU A 209 4.75 -7.70 19.50
N LEU A 210 5.82 -7.56 18.73
CA LEU A 210 6.58 -8.69 18.18
C LEU A 210 7.76 -9.00 19.11
N GLU A 211 8.05 -10.28 19.30
CA GLU A 211 9.23 -10.69 20.07
C GLU A 211 10.51 -10.48 19.24
N GLN A 212 11.67 -10.35 19.89
CA GLN A 212 12.94 -10.24 19.18
C GLN A 212 13.20 -11.41 18.22
N ASN A 213 12.75 -12.62 18.59
CA ASN A 213 12.85 -13.81 17.73
C ASN A 213 11.94 -13.73 16.50
N ASP A 214 10.75 -13.11 16.60
CA ASP A 214 9.87 -12.89 15.44
C ASP A 214 10.58 -11.96 14.43
N ILE A 215 11.19 -10.89 14.94
CA ILE A 215 11.90 -9.88 14.14
C ILE A 215 13.16 -10.45 13.50
N SER A 216 14.01 -11.14 14.27
CA SER A 216 15.27 -11.71 13.76
C SER A 216 15.00 -12.75 12.68
N SER A 217 14.03 -13.65 12.92
CA SER A 217 13.63 -14.68 11.95
C SER A 217 13.06 -14.08 10.67
N TRP A 218 12.28 -12.99 10.79
CA TRP A 218 11.79 -12.27 9.62
C TRP A 218 12.92 -11.62 8.82
N ILE A 219 13.88 -10.95 9.46
CA ILE A 219 15.05 -10.36 8.76
C ILE A 219 15.88 -11.44 8.07
N ASP A 220 16.14 -12.57 8.74
CA ASP A 220 16.85 -13.69 8.15
C ASP A 220 16.09 -14.25 6.92
N SER A 221 14.75 -14.27 6.95
CA SER A 221 13.92 -14.73 5.82
C SER A 221 14.04 -13.87 4.55
N LEU A 222 14.59 -12.65 4.66
CA LEU A 222 14.85 -11.77 3.52
C LEU A 222 16.11 -12.18 2.74
N ASN A 223 16.87 -13.16 3.21
CA ASN A 223 18.10 -13.60 2.57
C ASN A 223 17.84 -14.12 1.13
N PRO A 224 18.39 -13.47 0.08
CA PRO A 224 18.21 -13.87 -1.31
C PRO A 224 18.73 -15.28 -1.61
N ASN A 225 19.76 -15.74 -0.88
CA ASN A 225 20.39 -17.04 -1.09
C ASN A 225 19.43 -18.21 -0.84
N ASP A 226 18.42 -18.01 0.01
CA ASP A 226 17.41 -19.04 0.31
C ASP A 226 16.30 -19.08 -0.75
N LYS A 227 16.37 -18.20 -1.77
CA LYS A 227 15.30 -17.96 -2.75
C LYS A 227 15.81 -18.02 -4.19
N THR A 228 16.96 -18.65 -4.47
CA THR A 228 17.57 -18.66 -5.81
C THR A 228 17.05 -19.75 -6.74
N GLU A 229 16.35 -20.75 -6.21
CA GLU A 229 15.85 -21.87 -7.01
C GLU A 229 14.92 -21.38 -8.14
N GLY A 230 15.20 -21.82 -9.37
CA GLY A 230 14.45 -21.46 -10.56
C GLY A 230 14.67 -20.04 -11.11
N LYS A 231 15.56 -19.23 -10.50
CA LYS A 231 15.84 -17.84 -10.93
C LYS A 231 17.09 -17.74 -11.81
N SER A 232 17.06 -16.83 -12.76
CA SER A 232 18.23 -16.40 -13.56
C SER A 232 19.21 -15.56 -12.72
N LEU A 233 20.45 -15.41 -13.21
CA LEU A 233 21.45 -14.55 -12.56
C LEU A 233 21.00 -13.09 -12.45
N LEU A 234 20.25 -12.59 -13.43
CA LEU A 234 19.69 -11.25 -13.43
C LEU A 234 18.67 -11.10 -12.29
N GLU A 235 17.70 -12.02 -12.20
CA GLU A 235 16.67 -12.00 -11.15
C GLU A 235 17.28 -12.10 -9.75
N ILE A 236 18.30 -12.96 -9.56
CA ILE A 236 19.03 -13.07 -8.29
C ILE A 236 19.71 -11.74 -7.95
N SER A 237 20.31 -11.07 -8.94
CA SER A 237 20.98 -9.78 -8.76
C SER A 237 19.98 -8.66 -8.40
N GLN A 238 18.85 -8.60 -9.10
CA GLN A 238 17.78 -7.62 -8.84
C GLN A 238 17.19 -7.81 -7.44
N MET A 239 16.85 -9.04 -7.07
CA MET A 239 16.37 -9.39 -5.73
C MET A 239 17.40 -9.01 -4.65
N SER A 240 18.68 -9.32 -4.87
CA SER A 240 19.74 -8.98 -3.92
C SER A 240 19.89 -7.47 -3.74
N LEU A 241 19.74 -6.70 -4.81
CA LEU A 241 19.77 -5.24 -4.77
C LEU A 241 18.55 -4.68 -4.01
N ASN A 242 17.33 -5.12 -4.34
CA ASN A 242 16.10 -4.70 -3.66
C ASN A 242 16.19 -4.94 -2.15
N VAL A 243 16.59 -6.14 -1.73
CA VAL A 243 16.73 -6.46 -0.30
C VAL A 243 17.81 -5.59 0.35
N ARG A 244 18.96 -5.39 -0.30
CA ARG A 244 20.05 -4.58 0.26
C ARG A 244 19.63 -3.12 0.43
N VAL A 245 19.02 -2.53 -0.59
CA VAL A 245 18.53 -1.14 -0.55
C VAL A 245 17.48 -1.01 0.54
N PHE A 246 16.49 -1.90 0.58
CA PHE A 246 15.47 -1.91 1.64
C PHE A 246 16.08 -1.97 3.05
N LEU A 247 17.02 -2.88 3.30
CA LEU A 247 17.67 -3.00 4.61
C LEU A 247 18.46 -1.74 4.99
N GLN A 248 19.15 -1.11 4.03
CA GLN A 248 19.85 0.16 4.23
C GLN A 248 18.87 1.29 4.55
N THR A 249 17.77 1.39 3.80
CA THR A 249 16.71 2.38 4.00
C THR A 249 16.05 2.20 5.36
N LEU A 250 15.70 0.96 5.75
CA LEU A 250 15.15 0.65 7.07
C LEU A 250 16.11 1.03 8.20
N TYR A 251 17.39 0.67 8.08
CA TYR A 251 18.41 1.05 9.06
C TYR A 251 18.49 2.57 9.23
N LEU A 252 18.52 3.31 8.12
CA LEU A 252 18.57 4.77 8.15
C LEU A 252 17.31 5.39 8.76
N ALA A 253 16.13 4.82 8.49
CA ALA A 253 14.86 5.28 9.04
C ALA A 253 14.81 5.15 10.57
N ILE A 254 15.41 4.10 11.13
CA ILE A 254 15.41 3.83 12.58
C ILE A 254 16.72 4.22 13.29
N ARG A 255 17.64 4.91 12.60
CA ARG A 255 19.02 5.12 13.09
C ARG A 255 19.10 5.84 14.43
N THR A 256 18.14 6.70 14.72
CA THR A 256 18.07 7.51 15.96
C THR A 256 16.98 7.01 16.93
N GLU A 257 16.34 5.89 16.64
CA GLU A 257 15.27 5.34 17.49
C GLU A 257 15.88 4.53 18.64
N ASP A 258 15.92 5.08 19.85
CA ASP A 258 16.53 4.42 21.02
C ASP A 258 15.56 3.53 21.81
N VAL A 259 14.27 3.56 21.45
CA VAL A 259 13.23 2.75 22.10
C VAL A 259 13.15 1.36 21.47
N GLU A 260 12.90 0.34 22.29
CA GLU A 260 12.63 -1.02 21.81
C GLU A 260 11.47 -1.04 20.78
N PRO A 261 11.56 -1.84 19.71
CA PRO A 261 12.59 -2.87 19.45
C PRO A 261 13.80 -2.38 18.62
N PHE A 262 13.90 -1.07 18.33
CA PHE A 262 14.79 -0.56 17.29
C PHE A 262 16.29 -0.79 17.50
N PRO A 263 16.86 -0.74 18.72
CA PRO A 263 18.26 -1.11 18.96
C PRO A 263 18.59 -2.56 18.53
N ALA A 264 17.71 -3.52 18.82
CA ALA A 264 17.89 -4.91 18.40
C ALA A 264 17.73 -5.04 16.88
N VAL A 265 16.71 -4.39 16.30
CA VAL A 265 16.48 -4.38 14.84
C VAL A 265 17.71 -3.88 14.08
N ARG A 266 18.34 -2.78 14.53
CA ARG A 266 19.58 -2.27 13.90
C ARG A 266 20.70 -3.32 13.90
N SER A 267 20.86 -4.04 15.01
CA SER A 267 21.88 -5.08 15.15
C SER A 267 21.62 -6.25 14.20
N PHE A 268 20.37 -6.69 14.07
CA PHE A 268 19.97 -7.74 13.12
C PHE A 268 20.18 -7.31 11.66
N ILE A 269 19.85 -6.05 11.32
CA ILE A 269 20.08 -5.53 9.96
C ILE A 269 21.57 -5.52 9.62
N LEU A 270 22.44 -5.06 10.53
CA LEU A 270 23.90 -5.07 10.28
C LEU A 270 24.42 -6.48 10.04
N GLN A 271 24.01 -7.45 10.88
CA GLN A 271 24.37 -8.86 10.68
C GLN A 271 23.88 -9.41 9.33
N ALA A 272 22.67 -9.04 8.90
CA ALA A 272 22.12 -9.48 7.62
C ALA A 272 22.83 -8.85 6.41
N LEU A 273 23.37 -7.63 6.56
CA LEU A 273 24.15 -6.94 5.53
C LEU A 273 25.59 -7.48 5.43
N GLU A 274 26.18 -7.96 6.53
CA GLU A 274 27.52 -8.55 6.55
C GLU A 274 27.60 -9.97 5.95
N LYS A 275 26.49 -10.72 5.98
CA LYS A 275 26.41 -12.09 5.44
C LYS A 275 26.32 -12.15 3.90
N LYS A 276 26.29 -11.01 3.20
CA LYS A 276 26.05 -10.89 1.75
C LYS A 276 27.24 -10.26 1.03
#